data_AF-A0A3S1FMG2-F1
#
_entry.id   AF-A0A3S1FMG2-F1
#
_cell.length_a   1.000
_cell.length_b   1.000
_cell.length_c   1.000
_cell.angle_alpha   90.00
_cell.angle_beta   90.00
_cell.angle_gamma   90.00
#
_symmetry.space_group_name_H-M   'P 1'
#
loop_
_entity.id
_entity.type
_entity.pdbx_description
1 polymer ?
#
loop_
_entity_poly.entity_id
_entity_poly.type
_entity_poly.pdbx_seq_one_letter_code
_entity_poly.pdbx_strand_id
1 'polypeptide(L)'
;VEFTLHLRIPAWSASAQLKVNGEAIKLAEITSDGYAAIIRTWTKGDDVRLDLEMPIERLYANPQVRQDAGRVALSRGPLIYCVEASDNDSQPHRLTLPRTATIEAQHRPELLGGVVTLSTAALADAADGWQDGLYRPEPRATAETRLTAIPYFAWDNREPGEMLVWLRDG
;
A
#
# COMPACT_ATOMS: atom_id res chain seq x y z
N VAL A 1 6.48 -39.08 6.51
CA VAL A 1 7.90 -38.70 6.28
C VAL A 1 8.22 -37.57 7.25
N GLU A 2 9.36 -37.61 7.92
CA GLU A 2 9.76 -36.55 8.85
C GLU A 2 10.62 -35.52 8.13
N PHE A 3 10.21 -34.25 8.21
CA PHE A 3 10.99 -33.11 7.73
C PHE A 3 10.44 -31.80 8.33
N THR A 4 11.22 -30.73 8.23
CA THR A 4 10.82 -29.40 8.67
C THR A 4 10.32 -28.56 7.49
N LEU A 5 9.13 -27.97 7.63
CA LEU A 5 8.62 -26.98 6.69
C LEU A 5 8.88 -25.57 7.24
N HIS A 6 9.63 -24.75 6.51
CA HIS A 6 9.90 -23.36 6.88
C HIS A 6 8.99 -22.42 6.09
N LEU A 7 8.24 -21.59 6.80
CA LEU A 7 7.36 -20.58 6.20
C LEU A 7 7.83 -19.18 6.61
N ARG A 8 8.09 -18.31 5.64
CA ARG A 8 8.43 -16.90 5.92
C ARG A 8 7.21 -16.19 6.48
N ILE A 9 7.38 -15.50 7.60
CA ILE A 9 6.41 -14.55 8.17
C ILE A 9 6.83 -13.16 7.69
N PRO A 10 6.11 -12.55 6.73
CA PRO A 10 6.54 -11.28 6.17
C PRO A 10 6.44 -10.15 7.20
N ALA A 11 7.47 -9.32 7.26
CA ALA A 11 7.54 -8.20 8.20
C ALA A 11 6.42 -7.15 8.01
N TRP A 12 5.80 -7.08 6.82
CA TRP A 12 4.66 -6.19 6.55
C TRP A 12 3.33 -6.71 7.11
N SER A 13 3.25 -7.97 7.53
CA SER A 13 2.02 -8.57 8.04
C SER A 13 1.86 -8.19 9.51
N ALA A 14 0.88 -7.33 9.82
CA ALA A 14 0.63 -6.90 11.20
C ALA A 14 0.30 -8.08 12.13
N SER A 15 -0.46 -9.05 11.62
CA SER A 15 -0.68 -10.35 12.24
C SER A 15 -0.55 -11.48 11.24
N ALA A 16 -0.19 -12.66 11.73
CA ALA A 16 -0.15 -13.90 10.97
C ALA A 16 -0.76 -15.02 11.83
N GLN A 17 -1.52 -15.91 11.21
CA GLN A 17 -2.10 -17.08 11.87
C GLN A 17 -1.72 -18.33 11.11
N LEU A 18 -1.20 -19.32 11.83
CA LEU A 18 -0.80 -20.60 11.26
C LEU A 18 -1.67 -21.71 11.84
N LYS A 19 -2.20 -22.55 10.96
CA LYS A 19 -2.90 -23.79 11.32
C LYS A 19 -2.30 -24.97 10.58
N VAL A 20 -2.27 -26.11 11.24
CA VAL A 20 -1.97 -27.40 10.63
C VAL A 20 -3.14 -28.33 10.92
N ASN A 21 -3.79 -28.84 9.87
CA ASN A 21 -5.02 -29.65 9.98
C ASN A 21 -6.12 -29.00 10.83
N GLY A 22 -6.25 -27.67 10.74
CA GLY A 22 -7.24 -26.89 11.50
C GLY A 22 -6.81 -26.52 12.93
N GLU A 23 -5.75 -27.12 13.46
CA GLU A 23 -5.22 -26.79 14.79
C GLU A 23 -4.30 -25.58 14.72
N ALA A 24 -4.53 -24.58 15.59
CA ALA A 24 -3.73 -23.36 15.63
C ALA A 24 -2.35 -23.62 16.22
N ILE A 25 -1.31 -23.14 15.53
CA ILE A 25 0.07 -23.15 15.99
C ILE A 25 0.45 -21.76 16.48
N LYS A 26 1.07 -21.70 17.66
CA LYS A 26 1.59 -20.45 18.22
C LYS A 26 2.89 -20.07 17.51
N LEU A 27 2.77 -19.13 16.56
CA LEU A 27 3.91 -18.65 15.77
C LEU A 27 5.09 -18.16 16.63
N ALA A 28 4.82 -17.50 17.75
CA ALA A 28 5.86 -16.98 18.65
C ALA A 28 6.81 -18.07 19.20
N GLU A 29 6.36 -19.33 19.27
CA GLU A 29 7.16 -20.44 19.80
C GLU A 29 8.03 -21.10 18.74
N ILE A 30 7.71 -20.91 17.45
CA ILE A 30 8.35 -21.61 16.33
C ILE A 30 8.99 -20.68 15.29
N THR A 31 8.92 -19.36 15.51
CA THR A 31 9.45 -18.37 14.58
C THR A 31 10.83 -17.91 15.03
N SER A 32 11.80 -18.00 14.14
CA SER A 32 13.16 -17.47 14.31
C SER A 32 13.58 -16.76 13.02
N ASP A 33 14.13 -15.56 13.15
CA ASP A 33 14.60 -14.73 12.01
C ASP A 33 13.58 -14.58 10.86
N GLY A 34 12.31 -14.43 11.22
CA GLY A 34 11.21 -14.25 10.26
C GLY A 34 10.74 -15.53 9.56
N TYR A 35 11.15 -16.71 10.02
CA TYR A 35 10.68 -18.00 9.51
C TYR A 35 10.08 -18.86 10.62
N ALA A 36 8.87 -19.36 10.41
CA ALA A 36 8.21 -20.36 11.25
C ALA A 36 8.66 -21.77 10.82
N ALA A 37 9.28 -22.51 11.74
CA ALA A 37 9.78 -23.87 11.50
C ALA A 37 8.81 -24.93 12.04
N ILE A 38 8.08 -25.61 11.15
CA ILE A 38 7.12 -26.66 11.51
C ILE A 38 7.83 -28.03 11.43
N ILE A 39 8.22 -28.57 12.59
CA ILE A 39 8.90 -29.86 12.71
C ILE A 39 7.87 -30.94 13.02
N ARG A 40 7.62 -31.87 12.08
CA ARG A 40 6.68 -32.99 12.30
C ARG A 40 6.90 -34.16 11.35
N THR A 41 6.24 -35.27 11.66
CA THR A 41 6.01 -36.36 10.71
C THR A 41 4.77 -36.05 9.87
N TRP A 42 4.97 -35.92 8.56
CA TRP A 42 3.93 -35.60 7.59
C TRP A 42 3.28 -36.85 6.99
N THR A 43 1.97 -36.79 6.78
CA THR A 43 1.17 -37.79 6.07
C THR A 43 0.49 -37.18 4.85
N LYS A 44 0.11 -38.03 3.89
CA LYS A 44 -0.59 -37.58 2.69
C LYS A 44 -1.94 -36.97 3.10
N GLY A 45 -2.18 -35.72 2.72
CA GLY A 45 -3.42 -35.00 3.02
C GLY A 45 -3.31 -33.99 4.17
N ASP A 46 -2.15 -33.86 4.82
CA ASP A 46 -1.91 -32.77 5.75
C ASP A 46 -2.11 -31.39 5.08
N ASP A 47 -2.80 -30.50 5.77
CA ASP A 47 -3.09 -29.12 5.34
C ASP A 47 -2.34 -28.13 6.22
N VAL A 48 -1.68 -27.15 5.60
CA VAL A 48 -1.01 -26.05 6.28
C VAL A 48 -1.60 -24.75 5.78
N ARG A 49 -2.22 -24.00 6.69
CA ARG A 49 -2.89 -22.74 6.37
C ARG A 49 -2.19 -21.59 7.08
N LEU A 50 -1.62 -20.68 6.30
CA LEU A 50 -1.04 -19.43 6.77
C LEU A 50 -1.92 -18.26 6.31
N ASP A 51 -2.68 -17.69 7.23
CA ASP A 51 -3.47 -16.49 7.00
C ASP A 51 -2.61 -15.27 7.37
N LEU A 52 -2.33 -14.40 6.39
CA LEU A 52 -1.52 -13.19 6.53
C LEU A 52 -2.43 -11.97 6.42
N GLU A 53 -2.38 -11.10 7.42
CA GLU A 53 -3.09 -9.84 7.36
C GLU A 53 -2.41 -8.89 6.37
N MET A 54 -3.20 -8.31 5.46
CA MET A 54 -2.72 -7.35 4.47
C MET A 54 -3.34 -5.97 4.73
N PRO A 55 -2.93 -5.29 5.82
CA PRO A 55 -3.42 -3.95 6.12
C PRO A 55 -2.96 -2.97 5.04
N ILE A 56 -3.71 -1.86 4.92
CA ILE A 56 -3.26 -0.70 4.16
C ILE A 56 -2.37 0.11 5.11
N GLU A 57 -1.11 0.24 4.74
CA GLU A 57 -0.11 0.92 5.55
C GLU A 57 0.31 2.24 4.92
N ARG A 58 0.53 3.22 5.78
CA ARG A 58 1.17 4.50 5.44
C ARG A 58 2.65 4.40 5.77
N LEU A 59 3.48 4.46 4.75
CA LEU A 59 4.93 4.39 4.89
C LEU A 59 5.51 5.80 4.92
N TYR A 60 6.36 6.06 5.90
CA TYR A 60 7.12 7.29 6.04
C TYR A 60 8.61 6.97 5.93
N ALA A 61 9.32 7.75 5.14
CA ALA A 61 10.76 7.59 5.01
C ALA A 61 11.48 8.00 6.30
N ASN A 62 12.71 7.51 6.48
CA ASN A 62 13.60 8.04 7.51
C ASN A 62 13.77 9.57 7.31
N PRO A 63 13.73 10.40 8.38
CA PRO A 63 13.87 11.86 8.27
C PRO A 63 15.14 12.36 7.56
N GLN A 64 16.17 11.51 7.41
CA GLN A 64 17.37 11.82 6.65
C GLN A 64 17.17 11.78 5.12
N VAL A 65 16.08 11.16 4.64
CA VAL A 65 15.68 11.13 3.23
C VAL A 65 14.94 12.44 2.90
N ARG A 66 15.72 13.46 2.54
CA ARG A 66 15.23 14.84 2.36
C ARG A 66 14.15 14.96 1.29
N GLN A 67 14.19 14.13 0.25
CA GLN A 67 13.26 14.13 -0.88
C GLN A 67 11.84 13.71 -0.46
N ASP A 68 11.74 12.88 0.59
CA ASP A 68 10.48 12.32 1.08
C ASP A 68 9.99 13.01 2.37
N ALA A 69 10.64 14.10 2.78
CA ALA A 69 10.19 14.91 3.90
C ALA A 69 8.79 15.51 3.61
N GLY A 70 7.85 15.30 4.53
CA GLY A 70 6.46 15.71 4.35
C GLY A 70 5.70 14.86 3.32
N ARG A 71 6.19 13.65 3.02
CA ARG A 71 5.55 12.72 2.09
C ARG A 71 5.18 11.40 2.75
N VAL A 72 4.22 10.71 2.13
CA VAL A 72 3.74 9.39 2.51
C VAL A 72 3.57 8.52 1.27
N ALA A 73 3.95 7.26 1.38
CA ALA A 73 3.65 6.23 0.39
C ALA A 73 2.60 5.27 0.96
N LEU A 74 1.83 4.62 0.07
CA LEU A 74 0.86 3.60 0.46
C LEU A 74 1.39 2.21 0.12
N SER A 75 1.15 1.27 1.01
CA SER A 75 1.38 -0.15 0.73
C SER A 75 0.23 -1.01 1.19
N ARG A 76 0.04 -2.16 0.55
CA ARG A 76 -0.86 -3.21 1.03
C ARG A 76 -0.22 -4.56 0.78
N GLY A 77 0.06 -5.28 1.87
CA GLY A 77 0.86 -6.49 1.78
C GLY A 77 2.25 -6.21 1.21
N PRO A 78 2.73 -6.98 0.22
CA PRO A 78 4.06 -6.77 -0.37
C PRO A 78 4.11 -5.66 -1.43
N LEU A 79 2.97 -5.02 -1.75
CA LEU A 79 2.86 -4.10 -2.87
C LEU A 79 2.93 -2.64 -2.42
N ILE A 80 3.81 -1.88 -3.08
CA ILE A 80 3.80 -0.42 -3.05
C ILE A 80 2.80 0.09 -4.07
N TYR A 81 2.07 1.14 -3.72
CA TYR A 81 1.08 1.79 -4.56
C TYR A 81 1.58 3.11 -5.12
N CYS A 82 1.00 3.52 -6.25
CA CYS A 82 1.26 4.77 -6.92
C CYS A 82 -0.04 5.39 -7.44
N VAL A 83 -0.02 6.70 -7.70
CA VAL A 83 -1.19 7.49 -8.13
C VAL A 83 -0.92 8.05 -9.51
N GLU A 84 -1.68 7.61 -10.51
CA GLU A 84 -1.59 8.05 -11.92
C GLU A 84 -2.60 9.13 -12.26
N ALA A 85 -2.22 10.06 -13.14
CA ALA A 85 -3.13 11.09 -13.65
C ALA A 85 -4.41 10.49 -14.29
N SER A 86 -4.31 9.32 -14.90
CA SER A 86 -5.45 8.64 -15.56
C SER A 86 -6.57 8.21 -14.59
N ASP A 87 -6.29 8.12 -13.30
CA ASP A 87 -7.27 7.72 -12.26
C ASP A 87 -7.76 8.88 -11.39
N ASN A 88 -7.23 10.09 -11.58
CA ASN A 88 -7.37 11.20 -10.63
C ASN A 88 -7.66 12.51 -11.37
N ASP A 89 -8.69 13.24 -10.93
CA ASP A 89 -9.11 14.50 -11.56
C ASP A 89 -8.06 15.62 -11.45
N SER A 90 -7.10 15.48 -10.55
CA SER A 90 -5.99 16.41 -10.35
C SER A 90 -4.66 15.73 -10.62
N GLN A 91 -3.70 16.52 -11.13
CA GLN A 91 -2.33 16.05 -11.33
C GLN A 91 -1.75 15.54 -9.99
N PRO A 92 -1.07 14.38 -9.98
CA PRO A 92 -0.54 13.75 -8.77
C PRO A 92 0.27 14.69 -7.88
N HIS A 93 1.07 15.60 -8.42
CA HIS A 93 1.87 16.53 -7.62
C HIS A 93 1.05 17.59 -6.85
N ARG A 94 -0.22 17.79 -7.23
CA ARG A 94 -1.17 18.69 -6.56
C ARG A 94 -1.99 17.99 -5.49
N LEU A 95 -1.88 16.67 -5.36
CA LEU A 95 -2.63 15.90 -4.38
C LEU A 95 -1.94 15.95 -3.01
N THR A 96 -2.76 16.01 -1.97
CA THR A 96 -2.39 15.80 -0.57
C THR A 96 -3.30 14.72 -0.02
N LEU A 97 -2.70 13.72 0.62
CA LEU A 97 -3.43 12.65 1.28
C LEU A 97 -3.61 13.00 2.76
N PRO A 98 -4.85 13.26 3.24
CA PRO A 98 -5.07 13.59 4.63
C PRO A 98 -4.65 12.45 5.57
N ARG A 99 -3.99 12.76 6.68
CA ARG A 99 -3.54 11.78 7.69
C ARG A 99 -4.67 10.97 8.30
N THR A 100 -5.83 11.59 8.45
CA THR A 100 -7.04 11.00 9.03
C THR A 100 -7.94 10.32 8.01
N ALA A 101 -7.58 10.37 6.71
CA ALA A 101 -8.40 9.79 5.67
C ALA A 101 -8.42 8.25 5.78
N THR A 102 -9.63 7.70 5.85
CA THR A 102 -9.86 6.25 5.74
C THR A 102 -9.62 5.82 4.31
N ILE A 103 -8.80 4.79 4.12
CA ILE A 103 -8.44 4.26 2.81
C ILE A 103 -9.16 2.93 2.61
N GLU A 104 -9.81 2.78 1.47
CA GLU A 104 -10.55 1.57 1.11
C GLU A 104 -9.82 0.80 0.02
N ALA A 105 -9.71 -0.52 0.20
CA ALA A 105 -9.20 -1.42 -0.82
C ALA A 105 -10.34 -2.08 -1.60
N GLN A 106 -10.26 -2.08 -2.92
CA GLN A 106 -11.25 -2.72 -3.78
C GLN A 106 -10.57 -3.55 -4.87
N HIS A 107 -10.96 -4.83 -4.99
CA HIS A 107 -10.53 -5.67 -6.10
C HIS A 107 -11.28 -5.29 -7.39
N ARG A 108 -10.54 -5.09 -8.48
CA ARG A 108 -11.01 -4.66 -9.80
C ARG A 108 -10.53 -5.66 -10.85
N PRO A 109 -11.25 -6.77 -11.08
CA PRO A 109 -10.81 -7.86 -11.96
C PRO A 109 -10.61 -7.44 -13.42
N GLU A 110 -11.31 -6.39 -13.86
CA GLU A 110 -11.26 -5.86 -15.23
C GLU A 110 -10.12 -4.84 -15.46
N LEU A 111 -9.49 -4.35 -14.39
CA LEU A 111 -8.45 -3.33 -14.46
C LEU A 111 -7.07 -3.97 -14.37
N LEU A 112 -6.20 -3.69 -15.35
CA LEU A 112 -4.77 -4.05 -15.32
C LEU A 112 -4.51 -5.54 -15.03
N GLY A 113 -5.34 -6.43 -15.57
CA GLY A 113 -5.23 -7.88 -15.36
C GLY A 113 -5.73 -8.38 -14.00
N GLY A 114 -6.46 -7.55 -13.25
CA GLY A 114 -7.02 -7.86 -11.95
C GLY A 114 -6.16 -7.34 -10.81
N VAL A 115 -6.40 -6.10 -10.40
CA VAL A 115 -5.66 -5.44 -9.32
C VAL A 115 -6.56 -5.07 -8.16
N VAL A 116 -5.96 -4.87 -6.98
CA VAL A 116 -6.62 -4.19 -5.87
C VAL A 116 -6.23 -2.73 -5.91
N THR A 117 -7.21 -1.82 -6.05
CA THR A 117 -7.01 -0.37 -5.97
C THR A 117 -7.19 0.12 -4.54
N LEU A 118 -6.51 1.21 -4.17
CA LEU A 118 -6.76 1.94 -2.93
C LEU A 118 -7.46 3.26 -3.26
N SER A 119 -8.56 3.59 -2.58
CA SER A 119 -9.25 4.86 -2.80
C SER A 119 -9.61 5.57 -1.50
N THR A 120 -9.61 6.90 -1.54
CA THR A 120 -9.89 7.73 -0.36
C THR A 120 -10.24 9.16 -0.75
N ALA A 121 -10.82 9.92 0.19
CA ALA A 121 -10.97 11.36 0.06
C ALA A 121 -9.60 12.04 0.20
N ALA A 122 -9.33 13.04 -0.63
CA ALA A 122 -8.07 13.77 -0.66
C ALA A 122 -8.29 15.26 -0.89
N LEU A 123 -7.21 16.03 -0.82
CA LEU A 123 -7.20 17.44 -1.16
C LEU A 123 -6.35 17.66 -2.41
N ALA A 124 -6.79 18.57 -3.28
CA ALA A 124 -6.02 19.03 -4.43
C ALA A 124 -5.79 20.53 -4.33
N ASP A 125 -4.57 20.98 -4.64
CA ASP A 125 -4.32 22.41 -4.82
C ASP A 125 -5.09 22.94 -6.01
N ALA A 126 -5.75 24.09 -5.90
CA ALA A 126 -6.40 24.78 -7.00
C ALA A 126 -5.39 25.67 -7.76
N ALA A 127 -5.46 25.66 -9.09
CA ALA A 127 -4.62 26.47 -9.98
C ALA A 127 -5.35 27.75 -10.46
N ASP A 128 -6.62 27.91 -10.13
CA ASP A 128 -7.39 29.10 -10.49
C ASP A 128 -6.78 30.36 -9.84
N GLY A 129 -6.64 31.42 -10.63
CA GLY A 129 -6.07 32.70 -10.19
C GLY A 129 -4.54 32.76 -10.22
N TRP A 130 -3.86 31.79 -10.84
CA TRP A 130 -2.40 31.81 -11.06
C TRP A 130 -2.00 32.19 -12.50
N GLN A 131 -2.94 32.65 -13.34
CA GLN A 131 -2.69 33.00 -14.75
C GLN A 131 -1.74 34.20 -14.91
N ASP A 132 -1.74 35.13 -13.94
CA ASP A 132 -1.05 36.42 -14.04
C ASP A 132 0.24 36.50 -13.21
N GLY A 133 0.69 35.40 -12.59
CA GLY A 133 1.89 35.43 -11.76
C GLY A 133 2.39 34.07 -11.28
N LEU A 134 3.71 33.93 -11.17
CA LEU A 134 4.38 32.72 -10.70
C LEU A 134 4.46 32.63 -9.16
N TYR A 135 4.38 33.77 -8.46
CA TYR A 135 4.53 33.88 -7.02
C TYR A 135 3.50 34.83 -6.42
N ARG A 136 2.94 34.50 -5.26
CA ARG A 136 2.04 35.37 -4.49
C ARG A 136 2.21 35.12 -2.97
N PRO A 137 1.91 36.10 -2.11
CA PRO A 137 1.98 35.93 -0.66
C PRO A 137 0.83 35.08 -0.09
N GLU A 138 -0.31 34.98 -0.79
CA GLU A 138 -1.45 34.18 -0.36
C GLU A 138 -1.20 32.68 -0.53
N PRO A 139 -1.56 31.85 0.47
CA PRO A 139 -1.56 30.41 0.32
C PRO A 139 -2.36 29.95 -0.91
N ARG A 140 -1.99 28.80 -1.45
CA ARG A 140 -2.78 28.12 -2.48
C ARG A 140 -4.12 27.69 -1.88
N ALA A 141 -5.20 27.87 -2.63
CA ALA A 141 -6.49 27.29 -2.28
C ALA A 141 -6.43 25.77 -2.46
N THR A 142 -7.22 25.04 -1.69
CA THR A 142 -7.37 23.58 -1.79
C THR A 142 -8.83 23.22 -1.97
N ALA A 143 -9.11 22.21 -2.78
CA ALA A 143 -10.43 21.64 -2.99
C ALA A 143 -10.44 20.16 -2.61
N GLU A 144 -11.60 19.65 -2.19
CA GLU A 144 -11.79 18.22 -1.98
C GLU A 144 -11.76 17.47 -3.31
N THR A 145 -11.21 16.27 -3.30
CA THR A 145 -11.15 15.37 -4.46
C THR A 145 -11.13 13.91 -3.99
N ARG A 146 -11.12 12.98 -4.94
CA ARG A 146 -10.89 11.56 -4.69
C ARG A 146 -9.52 11.18 -5.18
N LEU A 147 -8.77 10.47 -4.34
CA LEU A 147 -7.51 9.85 -4.71
C LEU A 147 -7.75 8.36 -4.98
N THR A 148 -7.24 7.88 -6.11
CA THR A 148 -7.19 6.47 -6.46
C THR A 148 -5.74 6.07 -6.76
N ALA A 149 -5.27 5.02 -6.09
CA ALA A 149 -3.95 4.46 -6.26
C ALA A 149 -4.02 3.01 -6.78
N ILE A 150 -3.07 2.65 -7.63
CA ILE A 150 -2.89 1.31 -8.19
C ILE A 150 -1.53 0.73 -7.75
N PRO A 151 -1.31 -0.60 -7.83
CA PRO A 151 0.02 -1.16 -7.58
C PRO A 151 1.07 -0.56 -8.51
N TYR A 152 2.23 -0.17 -7.96
CA TYR A 152 3.30 0.50 -8.70
C TYR A 152 3.78 -0.27 -9.94
N PHE A 153 3.82 -1.60 -9.88
CA PHE A 153 4.25 -2.42 -11.02
C PHE A 153 3.33 -2.31 -12.25
N ALA A 154 2.10 -1.81 -12.08
CA ALA A 154 1.08 -1.76 -13.11
C ALA A 154 0.92 -0.37 -13.76
N TRP A 155 1.73 0.62 -13.36
CA TRP A 155 1.78 1.95 -13.97
C TRP A 155 2.10 1.89 -15.48
N ASP A 156 1.78 2.95 -16.24
CA ASP A 156 2.20 3.17 -17.64
C ASP A 156 1.81 2.03 -18.60
N ASN A 157 0.66 1.42 -18.30
CA ASN A 157 -0.04 0.49 -19.19
C ASN A 157 -1.33 1.11 -19.76
N ARG A 158 -1.50 2.43 -19.61
CA ARG A 158 -2.71 3.21 -19.94
C ARG A 158 -2.31 4.56 -20.56
N GLU A 159 -3.15 5.59 -20.45
CA GLU A 159 -2.88 6.91 -21.01
C GLU A 159 -1.59 7.52 -20.43
N PRO A 160 -0.74 8.15 -21.26
CA PRO A 160 0.45 8.85 -20.78
C PRO A 160 0.09 9.94 -19.78
N GLY A 161 0.80 9.99 -18.65
CA GLY A 161 0.53 10.97 -17.61
C GLY A 161 1.56 10.94 -16.48
N GLU A 162 1.40 11.86 -15.53
CA GLU A 162 2.19 11.89 -14.31
C GLU A 162 1.84 10.71 -13.39
N MET A 163 2.79 10.30 -12.55
CA MET A 163 2.49 9.62 -11.28
C MET A 163 3.44 9.97 -10.17
N LEU A 164 2.96 9.77 -8.93
CA LEU A 164 3.77 9.73 -7.73
C LEU A 164 3.53 8.45 -6.91
N VAL A 165 4.61 7.93 -6.32
CA VAL A 165 4.57 6.97 -5.21
C VAL A 165 4.48 7.72 -3.88
N TRP A 166 5.32 8.74 -3.71
CA TRP A 166 5.39 9.57 -2.51
C TRP A 166 4.51 10.82 -2.67
N LEU A 167 3.35 10.76 -2.04
CA LEU A 167 2.33 11.82 -2.01
C LEU A 167 2.61 12.81 -0.89
N ARG A 168 2.10 14.03 -0.99
CA ARG A 168 2.16 14.97 0.14
C ARG A 168 1.28 14.46 1.27
N ASP A 169 1.84 14.49 2.47
CA ASP A 169 1.16 14.11 3.70
C ASP A 169 0.63 15.37 4.40
N GLY A 170 -0.67 15.40 4.74
CA GLY A 170 -1.29 16.63 5.27
C GLY A 170 -2.62 16.44 5.95
#